data_AF-A0A7Y0EMW3-F1
#
_entry.id   AF-A0A7Y0EMW3-F1
#
_cell.length_a   1.000
_cell.length_b   1.000
_cell.length_c   1.000
_cell.angle_alpha   90.00
_cell.angle_beta   90.00
_cell.angle_gamma   90.00
#
_symmetry.space_group_name_H-M   'P 1'
#
loop_
_entity.id
_entity.type
_entity.pdbx_description
1 polymer ?
#
loop_
_entity_poly.entity_id
_entity_poly.type
_entity_poly.pdbx_seq_one_letter_code
_entity_poly.pdbx_strand_id
1 'polypeptide(L)'
;MSEPHESGAANLSPITFEAAESPSAESGIASIDDMHGHIVLRLDRMMVERGRSLSWLAEQVGITNVNLSKIKNNRVSAIRFSTLAAICEALDCQPGDILEYVKD
;
A
#
# COMPACT_ATOMS: atom_id res chain seq x y z
N MET A 1 -58.22 13.22 30.69
CA MET A 1 -57.54 11.91 30.75
C MET A 1 -57.02 11.62 29.36
N SER A 2 -55.71 11.69 29.17
CA SER A 2 -55.06 11.48 27.88
C SER A 2 -54.51 10.07 27.83
N GLU A 3 -54.85 9.33 26.79
CA GLU A 3 -54.39 7.96 26.54
C GLU A 3 -52.87 7.93 26.26
N PRO A 4 -52.15 6.88 26.66
CA PRO A 4 -50.74 6.74 26.32
C PRO A 4 -50.58 6.22 24.87
N HIS A 5 -49.71 6.88 24.12
CA HIS A 5 -49.30 6.50 22.77
C HIS A 5 -48.61 5.13 22.74
N GLU A 6 -49.12 4.23 21.89
CA GLU A 6 -48.44 2.99 21.48
C GLU A 6 -47.10 3.30 20.79
N SER A 7 -46.03 2.77 21.37
CA SER A 7 -44.67 2.73 20.82
C SER A 7 -44.60 1.64 19.75
N GLY A 8 -44.37 2.03 18.50
CA GLY A 8 -44.19 1.12 17.36
C GLY A 8 -43.07 0.12 17.57
N ALA A 9 -43.40 -1.17 17.45
CA ALA A 9 -42.43 -2.25 17.39
C ALA A 9 -41.65 -2.16 16.06
N ALA A 10 -40.34 -1.99 16.14
CA ALA A 10 -39.46 -2.11 14.97
C ALA A 10 -39.47 -3.57 14.49
N ASN A 11 -40.01 -3.78 13.29
CA ASN A 11 -39.99 -5.06 12.59
C ASN A 11 -38.55 -5.30 12.08
N LEU A 12 -37.78 -6.10 12.81
CA LEU A 12 -36.47 -6.57 12.35
C LEU A 12 -36.68 -7.80 11.48
N SER A 13 -36.59 -7.60 10.16
CA SER A 13 -36.49 -8.70 9.19
C SER A 13 -35.29 -9.60 9.53
N PRO A 14 -35.37 -10.92 9.36
CA PRO A 14 -34.20 -11.78 9.50
C PRO A 14 -33.18 -11.39 8.44
N ILE A 15 -31.98 -10.96 8.85
CA ILE A 15 -30.85 -10.82 7.94
C ILE A 15 -30.43 -12.25 7.59
N THR A 16 -30.85 -12.75 6.44
CA THR A 16 -30.31 -13.99 5.89
C THR A 16 -28.86 -13.72 5.49
N PHE A 17 -27.92 -14.31 6.22
CA PHE A 17 -26.51 -14.31 5.85
C PHE A 17 -26.38 -15.28 4.65
N GLU A 18 -26.43 -14.76 3.43
CA GLU A 18 -26.03 -15.53 2.25
C GLU A 18 -24.57 -15.94 2.46
N ALA A 19 -24.35 -17.25 2.67
CA ALA A 19 -23.02 -17.82 2.65
C ALA A 19 -22.44 -17.55 1.27
N ALA A 20 -21.43 -16.69 1.18
CA ALA A 20 -20.65 -16.52 -0.02
C ALA A 20 -20.12 -17.89 -0.44
N GLU A 21 -20.56 -18.38 -1.61
CA GLU A 21 -20.02 -19.57 -2.25
C GLU A 21 -18.51 -19.38 -2.44
N SER A 22 -17.73 -20.11 -1.64
CA SER A 22 -16.29 -20.25 -1.83
C SER A 22 -16.04 -20.83 -3.23
N PRO A 23 -15.24 -20.18 -4.09
CA PRO A 23 -14.88 -20.77 -5.37
C PRO A 23 -14.14 -22.08 -5.12
N SER A 24 -14.67 -23.13 -5.73
CA SER A 24 -14.17 -24.50 -5.78
C SER A 24 -12.66 -24.51 -6.00
N ALA A 25 -11.95 -25.17 -5.08
CA ALA A 25 -10.53 -25.44 -5.20
C ALA A 25 -10.25 -26.27 -6.47
N GLU A 26 -9.80 -25.60 -7.52
CA GLU A 26 -9.13 -26.28 -8.61
C GLU A 26 -7.78 -26.75 -8.08
N SER A 27 -7.64 -28.07 -7.95
CA SER A 27 -6.43 -28.76 -7.55
C SER A 27 -5.36 -28.66 -8.64
N GLY A 28 -4.84 -27.46 -8.87
CA GLY A 28 -3.49 -27.25 -9.33
C GLY A 28 -2.64 -27.07 -8.09
N ILE A 29 -1.64 -27.94 -7.87
CA ILE A 29 -0.60 -27.65 -6.89
C ILE A 29 0.09 -26.40 -7.44
N ALA A 30 -0.22 -25.23 -6.86
CA ALA A 30 0.51 -24.01 -7.14
C ALA A 30 2.00 -24.32 -6.91
N SER A 31 2.83 -24.06 -7.91
CA SER A 31 4.27 -24.27 -7.78
C SER A 31 4.74 -23.37 -6.64
N ILE A 32 5.74 -23.80 -5.86
CA ILE A 32 6.30 -22.96 -4.79
C ILE A 32 6.81 -21.62 -5.35
N ASP A 33 7.13 -21.59 -6.65
CA ASP A 33 7.49 -20.38 -7.39
C ASP A 33 6.32 -19.37 -7.54
N ASP A 34 5.05 -19.80 -7.47
CA ASP A 34 3.84 -18.94 -7.56
C ASP A 34 3.45 -18.29 -6.21
N MET A 35 4.23 -18.54 -5.15
CA MET A 35 4.02 -17.97 -3.81
C MET A 35 4.96 -16.80 -3.48
N HIS A 36 5.85 -16.45 -4.39
CA HIS A 36 6.78 -15.35 -4.19
C HIS A 36 6.30 -14.10 -4.94
N GLY A 37 6.76 -12.95 -4.47
CA GLY A 37 6.49 -11.67 -5.09
C GLY A 37 7.67 -10.75 -4.84
N HIS A 38 7.67 -9.60 -5.49
CA HIS A 38 8.77 -8.64 -5.43
C HIS A 38 8.31 -7.30 -4.86
N ILE A 39 9.28 -6.51 -4.38
CA ILE A 39 9.04 -5.16 -3.88
C ILE A 39 9.32 -4.15 -4.98
N VAL A 40 8.35 -3.27 -5.22
CA VAL A 40 8.47 -2.12 -6.11
C VAL A 40 8.48 -0.84 -5.27
N LEU A 41 9.40 0.05 -5.60
CA LEU A 41 9.57 1.39 -5.06
C LEU A 41 8.82 2.40 -5.94
N ARG A 42 7.74 2.97 -5.39
CA ARG A 42 6.90 4.03 -5.98
C ARG A 42 7.42 5.44 -5.65
N LEU A 43 8.75 5.59 -5.64
CA LEU A 43 9.39 6.87 -5.31
C LEU A 43 9.11 7.95 -6.37
N ASP A 44 9.02 7.55 -7.64
CA ASP A 44 8.68 8.44 -8.75
C ASP A 44 7.33 9.14 -8.55
N ARG A 45 6.31 8.40 -8.09
CA ARG A 45 4.99 8.91 -7.74
C ARG A 45 5.09 9.97 -6.65
N MET A 46 5.76 9.65 -5.54
CA MET A 46 5.94 10.59 -4.43
C MET A 46 6.66 11.87 -4.86
N MET A 47 7.68 11.76 -5.71
CA MET A 47 8.38 12.93 -6.23
C MET A 47 7.47 13.84 -7.08
N VAL A 48 6.60 13.26 -7.91
CA VAL A 48 5.64 14.01 -8.73
C VAL A 48 4.60 14.68 -7.84
N GLU A 49 4.01 13.94 -6.90
CA GLU A 49 2.99 14.46 -5.97
C GLU A 49 3.52 15.61 -5.11
N ARG A 50 4.81 15.60 -4.75
CA ARG A 50 5.47 16.67 -3.99
C ARG A 50 6.12 17.75 -4.87
N GLY A 51 6.11 17.60 -6.19
CA GLY A 51 6.74 18.54 -7.13
C GLY A 51 8.25 18.68 -6.92
N ARG A 52 8.94 17.60 -6.54
CA ARG A 52 10.38 17.61 -6.24
C ARG A 52 11.20 16.95 -7.34
N SER A 53 12.36 17.55 -7.65
CA SER A 53 13.32 16.97 -8.60
C SER A 53 14.18 15.88 -7.96
N LEU A 54 14.78 15.04 -8.79
CA LEU A 54 15.72 14.00 -8.34
C LEU A 54 16.97 14.64 -7.69
N SER A 55 17.48 15.73 -8.27
CA SER A 55 18.65 16.42 -7.74
C SER A 55 18.40 16.99 -6.36
N TRP A 56 17.25 17.64 -6.16
CA TRP A 56 16.85 18.19 -4.88
C TRP A 56 16.75 17.08 -3.82
N LEU A 57 16.09 15.97 -4.15
CA LEU A 57 15.91 14.87 -3.20
C LEU A 57 17.24 14.20 -2.85
N ALA A 58 18.17 14.09 -3.81
CA ALA A 58 19.50 13.54 -3.57
C ALA A 58 20.29 14.41 -2.57
N GLU A 59 20.18 15.73 -2.69
CA GLU A 59 20.78 16.69 -1.75
C GLU A 59 20.15 16.60 -0.36
N GLN A 60 18.81 16.54 -0.25
CA GLN A 60 18.14 16.43 1.05
C GLN A 60 18.45 15.12 1.77
N VAL A 61 18.50 14.01 1.04
CA VAL A 61 18.76 12.67 1.60
C VAL A 61 20.25 12.43 1.88
N GLY A 62 21.13 13.25 1.30
CA GLY A 62 22.58 13.10 1.44
C GLY A 62 23.16 11.90 0.68
N ILE A 63 22.59 11.55 -0.48
CA ILE A 63 23.09 10.46 -1.34
C ILE A 63 23.34 10.96 -2.76
N THR A 64 24.14 10.22 -3.53
CA THR A 64 24.43 10.62 -4.91
C THR A 64 23.18 10.53 -5.79
N ASN A 65 23.06 11.45 -6.75
CA ASN A 65 22.01 11.41 -7.78
C ASN A 65 21.96 10.06 -8.51
N VAL A 66 23.12 9.42 -8.73
CA VAL A 66 23.21 8.09 -9.34
C VAL A 66 22.55 7.02 -8.47
N ASN A 67 22.80 7.04 -7.15
CA ASN A 67 22.17 6.09 -6.23
C ASN A 67 20.65 6.31 -6.16
N LEU A 68 20.21 7.56 -6.00
CA LEU A 68 18.79 7.88 -5.95
C LEU A 68 18.08 7.54 -7.27
N SER A 69 18.73 7.72 -8.41
CA SER A 69 18.21 7.29 -9.72
C SER A 69 17.98 5.78 -9.78
N LYS A 70 18.89 4.96 -9.22
CA LYS A 70 18.68 3.51 -9.14
C LYS A 70 17.48 3.16 -8.26
N ILE A 71 17.32 3.84 -7.12
CA ILE A 71 16.18 3.65 -6.21
C ILE A 71 14.88 3.98 -6.94
N LYS A 72 14.78 5.18 -7.54
CA LYS A 72 13.61 5.63 -8.30
C LYS A 72 13.19 4.64 -9.39
N ASN A 73 14.16 4.07 -10.10
CA ASN A 73 13.91 3.20 -11.25
C ASN A 73 13.87 1.71 -10.90
N ASN A 74 13.76 1.34 -9.61
CA ASN A 74 13.70 -0.07 -9.18
C ASN A 74 14.92 -0.92 -9.58
N ARG A 75 16.10 -0.28 -9.73
CA ARG A 75 17.37 -0.94 -10.09
C ARG A 75 18.28 -1.16 -8.89
N VAL A 76 17.72 -1.19 -7.68
CA VAL A 76 18.44 -1.48 -6.43
C VAL A 76 18.04 -2.85 -5.91
N SER A 77 19.00 -3.58 -5.35
CA SER A 77 18.75 -4.84 -4.65
C SER A 77 18.40 -4.64 -3.17
N ALA A 78 18.76 -3.49 -2.60
CA ALA A 78 18.50 -3.16 -1.20
C ALA A 78 18.45 -1.65 -0.98
N ILE A 79 17.68 -1.22 0.02
CA ILE A 79 17.66 0.14 0.56
C ILE A 79 17.92 0.09 2.07
N ARG A 80 18.79 0.98 2.57
CA ARG A 80 18.98 1.12 4.02
C ARG A 80 17.76 1.83 4.61
N PHE A 81 17.28 1.40 5.78
CA PHE A 81 16.19 2.09 6.46
C PHE A 81 16.50 3.55 6.76
N SER A 82 17.75 3.91 7.05
CA SER A 82 18.15 5.32 7.20
C SER A 82 17.92 6.14 5.93
N THR A 83 18.21 5.57 4.76
CA THR A 83 17.91 6.22 3.47
C THR A 83 16.42 6.33 3.24
N LEU A 84 15.64 5.29 3.54
CA LEU A 84 14.19 5.33 3.42
C LEU A 84 13.56 6.37 4.36
N ALA A 85 14.02 6.45 5.60
CA ALA A 85 13.57 7.42 6.58
C ALA A 85 13.88 8.86 6.14
N ALA A 86 15.09 9.12 5.64
CA ALA A 86 15.46 10.44 5.11
C ALA A 86 14.63 10.84 3.88
N ILE A 87 14.26 9.88 3.02
CA ILE A 87 13.33 10.13 1.91
C ILE A 87 11.93 10.49 2.46
N CYS A 88 11.44 9.74 3.45
CA CYS A 88 10.14 9.99 4.07
C CYS A 88 10.08 11.38 4.72
N GLU A 89 11.16 11.78 5.42
CA GLU A 89 11.28 13.11 6.01
C GLU A 89 11.32 14.22 4.94
N ALA A 90 12.12 14.05 3.88
CA ALA A 90 12.25 15.05 2.82
C ALA A 90 10.96 15.22 2.00
N LEU A 91 10.20 14.14 1.79
CA LEU A 91 8.97 14.14 1.00
C LEU A 91 7.70 14.23 1.85
N ASP A 92 7.82 14.31 3.18
CA ASP A 92 6.69 14.30 4.11
C ASP A 92 5.70 13.15 3.80
N CYS A 93 6.21 11.92 3.76
CA CYS A 93 5.43 10.73 3.44
C CYS A 93 5.75 9.56 4.39
N GLN A 94 5.00 8.47 4.26
CA GLN A 94 5.21 7.24 5.01
C GLN A 94 5.90 6.18 4.14
N PRO A 95 6.60 5.19 4.76
CA PRO A 95 7.20 4.08 4.04
C PRO A 95 6.22 3.32 3.13
N GLY A 96 4.95 3.21 3.55
CA GLY A 96 3.89 2.55 2.77
C GLY A 96 3.50 3.30 1.49
N ASP A 97 3.83 4.58 1.37
CA ASP A 97 3.60 5.34 0.13
C ASP A 97 4.69 5.06 -0.92
N ILE A 98 5.84 4.52 -0.48
CA ILE A 98 7.00 4.23 -1.33
C ILE A 98 7.10 2.73 -1.63
N LEU A 99 6.84 1.86 -0.65
CA LEU A 99 7.03 0.42 -0.77
C LEU A 99 5.73 -0.28 -1.14
N GLU A 100 5.77 -1.04 -2.23
CA GLU A 100 4.65 -1.87 -2.69
C GLU A 100 5.11 -3.31 -2.88
N TYR A 101 4.33 -4.26 -2.37
CA TYR A 101 4.49 -5.68 -2.66
C TYR A 101 3.66 -6.04 -3.90
N VAL A 102 4.31 -6.64 -4.89
CA VAL A 102 3.70 -7.12 -6.13
C VAL A 102 3.83 -8.64 -6.15
N LYS A 103 2.69 -9.33 -6.26
CA LYS A 103 2.66 -10.78 -6.44
C LYS A 103 3.08 -11.14 -7.87
N ASP A 104 3.90 -12.18 -8.02
CA ASP A 104 4.31 -12.71 -9.34
C ASP A 104 3.18 -13.48 -10.04
#